data_AF-A0A0N9IFB0-F1
#
_entry.id   AF-A0A0N9IFB0-F1
#
_cell.length_a   1.000
_cell.length_b   1.000
_cell.length_c   1.000
_cell.angle_alpha   90.00
_cell.angle_beta   90.00
_cell.angle_gamma   90.00
#
_symmetry.space_group_name_H-M   'P 1'
#
loop_
_entity.id
_entity.type
_entity.pdbx_description
1 polymer ?
#
loop_
_entity_poly.entity_id
_entity_poly.type
_entity_poly.pdbx_seq_one_letter_code
_entity_poly.pdbx_strand_id
1 'polypeptide(L)'
;MAPNPEQPQGIIEAASQALASMHAGEDTRAVERMTAFAEEQGREQATELMLMLFRECSAMVAALGSGGTAPVKMQVYDDEGKEVPIDEADPPVRTAVRTLLAEVHGDTEAAKDQIEIAMANAAPAEMAMVMMQALRWTIKLAAECSSRDLPVSEWITTALS
;
A
#
# COMPACT_ATOMS: atom_id res chain seq x y z
N MET A 1 20.02 0.04 -15.07
CA MET A 1 18.61 -0.07 -15.53
C MET A 1 17.99 1.29 -15.24
N ALA A 2 17.65 2.06 -16.26
CA ALA A 2 17.11 3.40 -16.04
C ALA A 2 15.66 3.31 -15.52
N PRO A 3 15.21 4.22 -14.62
CA PRO A 3 13.83 4.25 -14.18
C PRO A 3 12.90 4.55 -15.37
N ASN A 4 11.74 3.91 -15.35
CA ASN A 4 10.70 4.03 -16.37
C ASN A 4 10.18 5.49 -16.43
N PRO A 5 10.20 6.21 -17.57
CA PRO A 5 10.00 7.65 -17.64
C PRO A 5 8.54 8.14 -17.52
N GLU A 6 7.59 7.29 -17.12
CA GLU A 6 6.16 7.61 -17.12
C GLU A 6 5.47 7.46 -15.76
N GLN A 7 6.21 7.40 -14.65
CA GLN A 7 5.63 7.71 -13.34
C GLN A 7 5.82 9.20 -13.08
N PRO A 8 4.75 10.01 -12.92
CA PRO A 8 4.91 11.42 -12.59
C PRO A 8 5.79 11.52 -11.35
N GLN A 9 6.95 12.18 -11.43
CA GLN A 9 7.94 12.25 -10.35
C GLN A 9 7.30 12.64 -8.99
N GLY A 10 6.20 13.39 -9.02
CA GLY A 10 5.41 13.75 -7.85
C GLY A 10 4.73 12.59 -7.11
N ILE A 11 4.36 11.48 -7.77
CA ILE A 11 3.73 10.33 -7.09
C ILE A 11 4.74 9.62 -6.19
N ILE A 12 5.92 9.28 -6.74
CA ILE A 12 6.98 8.62 -5.98
C ILE A 12 7.44 9.53 -4.84
N GLU A 13 7.58 10.83 -5.10
CA GLU A 13 7.97 11.80 -4.08
C GLU A 13 6.95 11.85 -2.94
N ALA A 14 5.65 11.98 -3.25
CA ALA A 14 4.59 12.00 -2.25
C ALA A 14 4.55 10.69 -1.44
N ALA A 15 4.63 9.54 -2.11
CA ALA A 15 4.66 8.24 -1.45
C ALA A 15 5.90 8.10 -0.54
N SER A 16 7.08 8.52 -1.00
CA SER A 16 8.32 8.49 -0.23
C SER A 16 8.23 9.36 1.03
N GLN A 17 7.70 10.59 0.91
CA GLN A 17 7.53 11.48 2.06
C GLN A 17 6.51 10.94 3.06
N ALA A 18 5.43 10.31 2.59
CA ALA A 18 4.43 9.67 3.44
C ALA A 18 5.01 8.45 4.18
N LEU A 19 5.77 7.60 3.47
CA LEU A 19 6.46 6.45 4.07
C LEU A 19 7.48 6.90 5.14
N ALA A 20 8.31 7.90 4.84
CA ALA A 20 9.26 8.44 5.79
C ALA A 20 8.57 8.99 7.06
N SER A 21 7.46 9.71 6.89
CA SER A 21 6.68 10.25 8.02
C SER A 21 6.11 9.10 8.87
N MET A 22 5.52 8.09 8.25
CA MET A 22 4.98 6.93 8.98
C MET A 22 6.07 6.10 9.65
N HIS A 23 7.23 5.95 9.00
CA HIS A 23 8.38 5.25 9.58
C HIS A 23 8.92 5.97 10.83
N ALA A 24 8.88 7.31 10.85
CA ALA A 24 9.21 8.14 12.00
C ALA A 24 8.13 8.13 13.12
N GLY A 25 7.02 7.41 12.94
CA GLY A 25 5.88 7.39 13.88
C GLY A 25 4.95 8.61 13.75
N GLU A 26 5.12 9.43 12.70
CA GLU A 26 4.28 10.58 12.40
C GLU A 26 3.07 10.16 11.54
N ASP A 27 2.28 9.20 12.04
CA ASP A 27 1.15 8.57 11.30
C ASP A 27 0.14 9.60 10.77
N THR A 28 -0.21 10.60 11.58
CA THR A 28 -1.11 11.70 11.17
C THR A 28 -0.52 12.48 10.01
N ARG A 29 0.77 12.81 10.08
CA ARG A 29 1.46 13.58 9.03
C ARG A 29 1.57 12.78 7.74
N ALA A 30 1.78 11.47 7.83
CA ALA A 30 1.81 10.60 6.65
C ALA A 30 0.47 10.64 5.90
N VAL A 31 -0.65 10.56 6.61
CA VAL A 31 -1.99 10.69 6.04
C VAL A 31 -2.23 12.08 5.48
N GLU A 32 -1.89 13.14 6.22
CA GLU A 32 -2.04 14.53 5.76
C GLU A 32 -1.33 14.77 4.43
N ARG A 33 -0.12 14.22 4.23
CA ARG A 33 0.61 14.32 2.96
C ARG A 33 -0.12 13.63 1.80
N MET A 34 -0.66 12.45 2.06
CA MET A 34 -1.41 11.68 1.06
C MET A 34 -2.72 12.38 0.68
N THR A 35 -3.41 12.96 1.68
CA THR A 35 -4.62 13.74 1.47
C THR A 35 -4.32 15.04 0.71
N ALA A 36 -3.28 15.79 1.10
CA ALA A 36 -2.86 17.01 0.40
C ALA A 36 -2.49 16.71 -1.05
N PHE A 37 -1.76 15.62 -1.31
CA PHE A 37 -1.46 15.17 -2.67
C PHE A 37 -2.74 14.91 -3.49
N ALA A 38 -3.73 14.24 -2.89
CA ALA A 38 -5.01 13.97 -3.55
C ALA A 38 -5.83 15.24 -3.82
N GLU A 39 -5.78 16.23 -2.94
CA GLU A 39 -6.43 17.53 -3.12
C GLU A 39 -5.76 18.36 -4.22
N GLU A 40 -4.42 18.35 -4.29
CA GLU A 40 -3.63 19.14 -5.24
C GLU A 40 -3.63 18.54 -6.65
N GLN A 41 -3.41 17.23 -6.75
CA GLN A 41 -3.24 16.54 -8.04
C GLN A 41 -4.55 15.97 -8.58
N GLY A 42 -5.53 15.74 -7.71
CA GLY A 42 -6.83 15.18 -8.06
C GLY A 42 -6.92 13.66 -7.87
N ARG A 43 -8.13 13.16 -8.08
CA ARG A 43 -8.51 11.78 -7.75
C ARG A 43 -7.73 10.73 -8.52
N GLU A 44 -7.46 10.96 -9.81
CA GLU A 44 -6.79 10.00 -10.68
C GLU A 44 -5.35 9.73 -10.20
N GLN A 45 -4.62 10.78 -9.87
CA GLN A 45 -3.25 10.70 -9.37
C GLN A 45 -3.21 10.06 -7.98
N ALA A 46 -4.18 10.35 -7.12
CA ALA A 46 -4.32 9.70 -5.82
C ALA A 46 -4.60 8.19 -5.95
N THR A 47 -5.47 7.79 -6.88
CA THR A 47 -5.69 6.38 -7.22
C THR A 47 -4.41 5.71 -7.70
N GLU A 48 -3.67 6.35 -8.61
CA GLU A 48 -2.41 5.81 -9.14
C GLU A 48 -1.34 5.65 -8.05
N LEU A 49 -1.27 6.59 -7.10
CA LEU A 49 -0.40 6.49 -5.93
C LEU A 49 -0.77 5.27 -5.09
N MET A 50 -2.05 5.09 -4.76
CA MET A 50 -2.52 3.94 -3.99
C MET A 50 -2.19 2.61 -4.70
N LEU A 51 -2.45 2.53 -6.01
CA LEU A 51 -2.11 1.35 -6.81
C LEU A 51 -0.61 1.12 -6.89
N MET A 52 0.22 2.16 -6.96
CA MET A 52 1.67 2.03 -6.86
C MET A 52 2.08 1.37 -5.54
N LEU A 53 1.55 1.82 -4.40
CA LEU A 53 1.84 1.22 -3.10
C LEU A 53 1.40 -0.26 -3.03
N PHE A 54 0.21 -0.60 -3.53
CA PHE A 54 -0.26 -1.98 -3.55
C PHE A 54 0.54 -2.89 -4.49
N ARG A 55 0.98 -2.39 -5.64
CA ARG A 55 1.88 -3.11 -6.56
C ARG A 55 3.22 -3.43 -5.91
N GLU A 56 3.82 -2.49 -5.19
CA GLU A 56 5.05 -2.73 -4.44
C GLU A 56 4.86 -3.75 -3.32
N CYS A 57 3.74 -3.66 -2.59
CA CYS A 57 3.36 -4.66 -1.60
C CYS A 57 3.23 -6.06 -2.24
N SER A 58 2.57 -6.17 -3.40
CA SER A 58 2.44 -7.42 -4.14
C SER A 58 3.80 -7.98 -4.58
N ALA A 59 4.69 -7.13 -5.10
CA ALA A 59 6.04 -7.52 -5.49
C ALA A 59 6.85 -8.06 -4.30
N MET A 60 6.79 -7.39 -3.15
CA MET A 60 7.45 -7.86 -1.91
C MET A 60 6.84 -9.16 -1.39
N VAL A 61 5.52 -9.29 -1.43
CA VAL A 61 4.81 -10.52 -1.07
C VAL A 61 5.24 -11.69 -1.98
N ALA A 62 5.37 -11.47 -3.28
CA ALA A 62 5.85 -12.46 -4.24
C ALA A 62 7.31 -12.85 -3.99
N ALA A 63 8.18 -11.87 -3.67
CA ALA A 63 9.57 -12.12 -3.29
C ALA A 63 9.69 -12.95 -2.01
N LEU A 64 8.84 -12.69 -1.01
CA LEU A 64 8.78 -13.46 0.23
C LEU A 64 8.25 -14.89 -0.01
N GLY A 65 7.31 -15.04 -0.94
CA GLY A 65 6.73 -16.33 -1.33
C GLY A 65 7.68 -17.19 -2.16
N SER A 66 8.62 -16.62 -2.92
CA SER A 66 9.53 -17.38 -3.79
C SER A 66 10.60 -18.19 -3.04
N GLY A 67 10.68 -18.07 -1.71
CA GLY A 67 11.48 -18.93 -0.83
C GLY A 67 10.80 -20.24 -0.40
N GLY A 68 9.53 -20.46 -0.72
CA GLY A 68 8.82 -21.70 -0.42
C GLY A 68 7.58 -21.88 -1.31
N THR A 69 7.33 -23.09 -1.80
CA THR A 69 6.23 -23.42 -2.73
C THR A 69 4.81 -23.25 -2.15
N ALA A 70 4.63 -22.49 -1.07
CA ALA A 70 3.39 -22.31 -0.36
C ALA A 70 2.64 -21.06 -0.85
N PRO A 71 1.32 -21.14 -1.10
CA PRO A 71 0.51 -19.96 -1.39
C PRO A 71 0.61 -18.95 -0.24
N VAL A 72 0.72 -17.67 -0.59
CA VAL A 72 0.72 -16.57 0.39
C VAL A 72 -0.62 -16.59 1.12
N LYS A 73 -0.58 -16.79 2.44
CA LYS A 73 -1.76 -16.65 3.30
C LYS A 73 -1.72 -15.30 3.98
N MET A 74 -2.64 -14.42 3.60
CA MET A 74 -2.86 -13.16 4.31
C MET A 74 -3.88 -13.39 5.42
N GLN A 75 -3.50 -13.07 6.66
CA GLN A 75 -4.38 -13.12 7.84
C GLN A 75 -4.65 -11.68 8.29
N VAL A 76 -5.91 -11.37 8.59
CA VAL A 76 -6.34 -10.07 9.12
C VAL A 76 -6.57 -10.22 10.61
N TYR A 77 -6.02 -9.31 11.40
CA TYR A 77 -6.22 -9.26 12.84
C TYR A 77 -6.90 -7.95 13.22
N ASP A 78 -7.78 -7.99 14.22
CA ASP A 78 -8.35 -6.79 14.84
C ASP A 78 -7.39 -6.14 15.85
N ASP A 79 -7.83 -5.05 16.47
CA ASP A 79 -7.09 -4.29 17.48
C ASP A 79 -6.80 -5.11 18.76
N GLU A 80 -7.53 -6.20 18.99
CA GLU A 80 -7.30 -7.13 20.11
C GLU A 80 -6.33 -8.27 19.72
N GLY A 81 -5.84 -8.28 18.47
CA GLY A 81 -4.94 -9.30 17.94
C GLY A 81 -5.63 -10.59 17.56
N LYS A 82 -6.96 -10.59 17.41
CA LYS A 82 -7.75 -11.76 17.03
C LYS A 82 -7.91 -11.84 15.52
N GLU A 83 -7.77 -13.04 14.97
CA GLU A 83 -7.99 -13.29 13.54
C GLU A 83 -9.47 -13.04 13.17
N VAL A 84 -9.70 -12.20 12.17
CA VAL A 84 -11.02 -11.82 11.69
C VAL A 84 -11.18 -12.26 10.23
N PRO A 85 -12.32 -12.85 9.83
CA PRO A 85 -12.61 -13.10 8.43
C PRO A 85 -12.57 -11.79 7.63
N ILE A 86 -11.99 -11.82 6.43
CA ILE A 86 -11.86 -10.63 5.56
C ILE A 86 -13.23 -9.97 5.31
N ASP A 87 -14.29 -10.76 5.19
CA ASP A 87 -15.64 -10.25 4.94
C ASP A 87 -16.24 -9.54 6.17
N GLU A 88 -15.77 -9.88 7.37
CA GLU A 88 -16.16 -9.27 8.64
C GLU A 88 -15.25 -8.11 9.06
N ALA A 89 -14.12 -7.90 8.37
CA ALA A 89 -13.25 -6.75 8.60
C ALA A 89 -13.96 -5.43 8.27
N ASP A 90 -13.52 -4.36 8.94
CA ASP A 90 -14.02 -3.02 8.68
C ASP A 90 -13.91 -2.67 7.20
N PRO A 91 -14.88 -1.92 6.63
CA PRO A 91 -14.93 -1.65 5.20
C PRO A 91 -13.61 -1.16 4.59
N PRO A 92 -12.85 -0.22 5.21
CA PRO A 92 -11.56 0.22 4.68
C PRO A 92 -10.49 -0.89 4.65
N VAL A 93 -10.43 -1.70 5.70
CA VAL A 93 -9.48 -2.82 5.81
C VAL A 93 -9.82 -3.87 4.76
N ARG A 94 -11.10 -4.21 4.60
CA ARG A 94 -11.57 -5.15 3.59
C ARG A 94 -11.23 -4.68 2.17
N THR A 95 -11.39 -3.39 1.88
CA THR A 95 -10.95 -2.81 0.60
C THR A 95 -9.45 -2.99 0.42
N ALA A 96 -8.63 -2.58 1.39
CA ALA A 96 -7.17 -2.71 1.30
C ALA A 96 -6.72 -4.16 1.07
N VAL A 97 -7.30 -5.11 1.82
CA VAL A 97 -7.00 -6.55 1.69
C VAL A 97 -7.40 -7.06 0.32
N ARG A 98 -8.60 -6.74 -0.17
CA ARG A 98 -9.07 -7.19 -1.49
C ARG A 98 -8.24 -6.62 -2.63
N THR A 99 -7.84 -5.35 -2.55
CA THR A 99 -6.93 -4.74 -3.52
C THR A 99 -5.59 -5.48 -3.54
N LEU A 100 -5.00 -5.73 -2.38
CA LEU A 100 -3.73 -6.44 -2.31
C LEU A 100 -3.82 -7.88 -2.81
N LEU A 101 -4.90 -8.62 -2.48
CA LEU A 101 -5.12 -9.96 -2.99
C LEU A 101 -5.29 -9.97 -4.51
N ALA A 102 -6.01 -9.00 -5.07
CA ALA A 102 -6.16 -8.86 -6.51
C ALA A 102 -4.79 -8.63 -7.19
N GLU A 103 -3.97 -7.71 -6.65
CA GLU A 103 -2.59 -7.49 -7.13
C GLU A 103 -1.70 -8.75 -7.03
N VAL A 104 -1.79 -9.50 -5.93
CA VAL A 104 -1.03 -10.74 -5.73
C VAL A 104 -1.45 -11.83 -6.72
N HIS A 105 -2.73 -11.86 -7.11
CA HIS A 105 -3.24 -12.78 -8.12
C HIS A 105 -3.06 -12.29 -9.57
N GLY A 106 -2.48 -11.09 -9.76
CA GLY A 106 -2.30 -10.48 -11.08
C GLY A 106 -3.58 -9.91 -11.70
N ASP A 107 -4.64 -9.74 -10.90
CA ASP A 107 -5.90 -9.12 -11.31
C ASP A 107 -5.85 -7.60 -11.03
N THR A 108 -5.01 -6.89 -11.80
CA THR A 108 -4.76 -5.45 -11.62
C THR A 108 -6.00 -4.60 -11.91
N GLU A 109 -6.89 -5.04 -12.78
CA GLU A 109 -8.15 -4.35 -13.07
C GLU A 109 -9.10 -4.44 -11.87
N ALA A 110 -9.23 -5.61 -11.25
CA ALA A 110 -10.02 -5.72 -10.02
C ALA A 110 -9.42 -4.88 -8.88
N ALA A 111 -8.09 -4.84 -8.76
CA ALA A 111 -7.41 -3.98 -7.78
C ALA A 111 -7.75 -2.50 -7.99
N LYS A 112 -7.68 -2.05 -9.25
CA LYS A 112 -8.05 -0.70 -9.67
C LYS A 112 -9.51 -0.37 -9.36
N ASP A 113 -10.44 -1.25 -9.72
CA ASP A 113 -11.87 -1.08 -9.45
C ASP A 113 -12.16 -0.89 -7.96
N GLN A 114 -11.51 -1.70 -7.08
CA GLN A 114 -11.69 -1.57 -5.63
C GLN A 114 -11.26 -0.18 -5.13
N ILE A 115 -10.11 0.33 -5.60
CA ILE A 115 -9.62 1.65 -5.19
C ILE A 115 -10.48 2.76 -5.80
N GLU A 116 -10.88 2.68 -7.06
CA GLU A 116 -11.73 3.69 -7.68
C GLU A 116 -13.10 3.80 -7.00
N ILE A 117 -13.69 2.66 -6.60
CA ILE A 117 -14.94 2.62 -5.85
C ILE A 117 -14.74 3.24 -4.46
N ALA A 118 -13.65 2.92 -3.76
CA ALA A 118 -13.34 3.52 -2.47
C ALA A 118 -13.13 5.03 -2.59
N MET A 119 -12.36 5.47 -3.58
CA MET A 119 -12.11 6.89 -3.87
C MET A 119 -13.37 7.66 -4.30
N ALA A 120 -14.37 6.97 -4.86
CA ALA A 120 -15.66 7.57 -5.22
C ALA A 120 -16.62 7.71 -4.03
N ASN A 121 -16.62 6.74 -3.12
CA ASN A 121 -17.75 6.54 -2.19
C ASN A 121 -17.38 6.61 -0.72
N ALA A 122 -16.10 6.45 -0.37
CA ALA A 122 -15.67 6.42 1.02
C ALA A 122 -15.67 7.82 1.64
N ALA A 123 -16.01 7.90 2.92
CA ALA A 123 -15.78 9.12 3.69
C ALA A 123 -14.28 9.43 3.79
N PRO A 124 -13.87 10.71 3.96
CA PRO A 124 -12.45 11.06 4.07
C PRO A 124 -11.70 10.27 5.16
N ALA A 125 -12.34 9.98 6.29
CA ALA A 125 -11.77 9.17 7.37
C ALA A 125 -11.56 7.71 6.97
N GLU A 126 -12.49 7.13 6.18
CA GLU A 126 -12.35 5.78 5.63
C GLU A 126 -11.20 5.72 4.62
N MET A 127 -11.08 6.73 3.77
CA MET A 127 -9.96 6.83 2.83
C MET A 127 -8.61 6.92 3.54
N ALA A 128 -8.53 7.75 4.59
CA ALA A 128 -7.34 7.86 5.43
C ALA A 128 -6.93 6.51 6.04
N MET A 129 -7.89 5.67 6.44
CA MET A 129 -7.61 4.32 6.94
C MET A 129 -7.01 3.42 5.85
N VAL A 130 -7.53 3.46 4.61
CA VAL A 130 -6.95 2.69 3.48
C VAL A 130 -5.53 3.15 3.17
N MET A 131 -5.30 4.46 3.10
CA MET A 131 -3.96 5.06 2.89
C MET A 131 -2.98 4.62 3.99
N MET A 132 -3.41 4.70 5.25
CA MET A 132 -2.61 4.28 6.38
C MET A 132 -2.27 2.79 6.29
N GLN A 133 -3.23 1.96 5.89
CA GLN A 133 -3.02 0.52 5.77
C GLN A 133 -2.00 0.18 4.68
N ALA A 134 -2.08 0.84 3.52
CA ALA A 134 -1.13 0.67 2.44
C ALA A 134 0.30 0.99 2.92
N LEU A 135 0.51 2.16 3.53
CA LEU A 135 1.82 2.60 4.04
C LEU A 135 2.37 1.64 5.11
N ARG A 136 1.54 1.22 6.08
CA ARG A 136 1.95 0.29 7.14
C ARG A 136 2.40 -1.05 6.56
N TRP A 137 1.69 -1.56 5.56
CA TRP A 137 2.10 -2.80 4.89
C TRP A 137 3.38 -2.62 4.10
N THR A 138 3.53 -1.53 3.36
CA THR A 138 4.78 -1.25 2.64
C THR A 138 5.98 -1.25 3.59
N ILE A 139 5.89 -0.60 4.75
CA ILE A 139 6.97 -0.57 5.75
C ILE A 139 7.26 -1.98 6.29
N LYS A 140 6.24 -2.72 6.72
CA LYS A 140 6.41 -4.06 7.30
C LYS A 140 7.00 -5.05 6.30
N LEU A 141 6.51 -5.04 5.06
CA LEU A 141 7.00 -5.90 3.99
C LEU A 141 8.43 -5.53 3.58
N ALA A 142 8.74 -4.24 3.46
CA ALA A 142 10.09 -3.78 3.12
C ALA A 142 11.10 -4.19 4.19
N ALA A 143 10.75 -4.09 5.47
CA ALA A 143 11.59 -4.54 6.57
C ALA A 143 11.84 -6.07 6.51
N GLU A 144 10.79 -6.85 6.27
CA GLU A 144 10.91 -8.31 6.17
C GLU A 144 11.77 -8.72 4.95
N CYS A 145 11.53 -8.12 3.78
CA CYS A 145 12.34 -8.35 2.58
C CYS A 145 13.80 -7.99 2.82
N SER A 146 14.07 -6.82 3.41
CA SER A 146 15.44 -6.36 3.71
C SER A 146 16.15 -7.29 4.68
N SER A 147 15.46 -7.84 5.68
CA SER A 147 16.03 -8.80 6.63
C SER A 147 16.45 -10.14 6.02
N ARG A 148 15.95 -10.44 4.82
CA ARG A 148 16.21 -11.68 4.07
C ARG A 148 16.99 -11.46 2.78
N ASP A 149 17.57 -10.27 2.59
CA ASP A 149 18.26 -9.85 1.36
C ASP A 149 17.40 -10.00 0.09
N LEU A 150 16.09 -9.79 0.22
CA LEU A 150 15.14 -9.83 -0.90
C LEU A 150 14.98 -8.46 -1.54
N PRO A 151 14.64 -8.39 -2.85
CA PRO A 151 14.51 -7.13 -3.55
C PRO A 151 13.40 -6.25 -2.97
N VAL A 152 13.73 -4.98 -2.76
CA VAL A 152 12.82 -3.88 -2.43
C VAL A 152 13.16 -2.72 -3.36
N SER A 153 12.16 -1.99 -3.85
CA SER A 153 12.37 -0.85 -4.73
C SER A 153 13.22 0.23 -4.06
N GLU A 154 14.15 0.82 -4.81
CA GLU A 154 15.16 1.77 -4.31
C GLU A 154 14.54 3.00 -3.64
N TRP A 155 13.40 3.47 -4.16
CA TRP A 155 12.71 4.63 -3.59
C TRP A 155 12.11 4.31 -2.20
N ILE A 156 11.66 3.07 -1.97
CA ILE A 156 11.16 2.62 -0.66
C ILE A 156 12.34 2.49 0.31
N THR A 157 13.44 1.86 -0.10
CA THR A 157 14.61 1.71 0.78
C THR A 157 15.21 3.07 1.16
N THR A 158 15.21 4.03 0.23
CA THR A 158 15.65 5.41 0.49
C THR A 158 14.68 6.15 1.42
N ALA A 159 13.37 5.93 1.31
CA ALA A 159 12.38 6.56 2.18
C ALA A 159 12.41 6.02 3.62
N LEU A 160 12.93 4.80 3.82
CA LEU A 160 12.97 4.10 5.11
C LEU A 160 14.35 4.06 5.77
N SER A 161 15.38 4.67 5.14
CA SER A 161 16.73 4.78 5.69
C SER A 161 16.85 5.92 6.70
#